data_AF-A0AAU5LJ70-F1
#
_entry.id   AF-A0AAU5LJ70-F1
#
_cell.length_a   1.000
_cell.length_b   1.000
_cell.length_c   1.000
_cell.angle_alpha   90.00
_cell.angle_beta   90.00
_cell.angle_gamma   90.00
#
_symmetry.space_group_name_H-M   'P 1'
#
loop_
_entity.id
_entity.type
_entity.pdbx_description
1 polymer ?
#
loop_
_entity_poly.entity_id
_entity_poly.type
_entity_poly.pdbx_seq_one_letter_code
_entity_poly.pdbx_strand_id
1 'polypeptide(L)'
;MTSTDNEAARVRAEALAARAQSKADRAKFRTVRNMVWSLLACLAVVGFIAAVTWRPHEEKITAVDYSNHVAEGRKLATWLKAPEPMPAGWTATSAQLRAPENSPITWHLGIITDGKRYVGLEQSDMAARKFLSDELGKTTDDGTSTINGVTWQRKALTERENEHALVLAGAGVTTIVVGNAGYPALETLATTLR
;
A
#
# COMPACT_ATOMS: atom_id res chain seq x y z
N MET A 1 79.86 -7.96 -27.45
CA MET A 1 78.83 -8.66 -26.65
C MET A 1 78.55 -7.81 -25.42
N THR A 2 77.93 -6.63 -25.58
CA THR A 2 77.87 -5.64 -24.48
C THR A 2 76.73 -4.59 -24.52
N SER A 3 75.86 -4.53 -25.53
CA SER A 3 74.76 -3.52 -25.54
C SER A 3 73.36 -4.14 -25.41
N THR A 4 73.03 -5.15 -26.21
CA THR A 4 71.71 -5.81 -26.23
C THR A 4 71.42 -6.63 -24.96
N ASP A 5 72.43 -7.27 -24.37
CA ASP A 5 72.27 -8.05 -23.14
C ASP A 5 71.94 -7.17 -21.92
N ASN A 6 72.44 -5.93 -21.92
CA ASN A 6 72.23 -4.98 -20.83
C ASN A 6 70.83 -4.36 -20.89
N GLU A 7 70.31 -4.12 -22.10
CA GLU A 7 68.98 -3.57 -22.31
C GLU A 7 67.89 -4.62 -21.97
N ALA A 8 68.07 -5.87 -22.39
CA ALA A 8 67.18 -6.96 -22.02
C ALA A 8 67.14 -7.20 -20.50
N ALA A 9 68.27 -7.03 -19.81
CA ALA A 9 68.35 -7.13 -18.35
C ALA A 9 67.56 -6.01 -17.65
N ARG A 10 67.63 -4.78 -18.15
CA ARG A 10 66.88 -3.63 -17.60
C ARG A 10 65.37 -3.76 -17.81
N VAL A 11 64.93 -4.15 -19.00
CA VAL A 11 63.49 -4.34 -19.28
C VAL A 11 62.91 -5.47 -18.43
N ARG A 12 63.66 -6.57 -18.23
CA ARG A 12 63.26 -7.65 -17.33
C ARG A 12 63.21 -7.18 -15.88
N ALA A 13 64.15 -6.37 -15.43
CA ALA A 13 64.14 -5.79 -14.09
C ALA A 13 62.94 -4.86 -13.85
N GLU A 14 62.63 -3.98 -14.82
CA GLU A 14 61.47 -3.08 -14.75
C GLU A 14 60.14 -3.85 -14.77
N ALA A 15 60.02 -4.88 -15.62
CA ALA A 15 58.83 -5.73 -15.67
C ALA A 15 58.63 -6.52 -14.36
N LEU A 16 59.72 -6.97 -13.72
CA LEU A 16 59.66 -7.65 -12.42
C LEU A 16 59.29 -6.68 -11.30
N ALA A 17 59.81 -5.45 -11.31
CA ALA A 17 59.44 -4.40 -10.37
C ALA A 17 57.96 -4.02 -10.48
N ALA A 18 57.45 -3.82 -11.70
CA ALA A 18 56.03 -3.52 -11.93
C ALA A 18 55.10 -4.69 -11.52
N ARG A 19 55.54 -5.94 -11.75
CA ARG A 19 54.83 -7.15 -11.29
C ARG A 19 54.85 -7.29 -9.77
N ALA A 20 55.94 -6.93 -9.10
CA ALA A 20 56.05 -6.95 -7.65
C ALA A 20 55.15 -5.87 -7.01
N GLN A 21 55.15 -4.67 -7.58
CA GLN A 21 54.33 -3.55 -7.11
C GLN A 21 52.83 -3.85 -7.24
N SER A 22 52.40 -4.38 -8.40
CA SER A 22 50.99 -4.79 -8.61
C SER A 22 50.54 -5.98 -7.76
N LYS A 23 51.46 -6.89 -7.36
CA LYS A 23 51.18 -7.94 -6.37
C LYS A 23 51.08 -7.40 -4.95
N ALA A 24 51.97 -6.48 -4.58
CA ALA A 24 51.95 -5.84 -3.26
C ALA A 24 50.66 -5.02 -3.07
N ASP A 25 50.23 -4.30 -4.10
CA ASP A 25 48.98 -3.55 -4.05
C ASP A 25 47.77 -4.48 -4.00
N ARG A 26 47.73 -5.56 -4.79
CA ARG A 26 46.69 -6.61 -4.66
C ARG A 26 46.66 -7.28 -3.28
N ALA A 27 47.82 -7.46 -2.64
CA ALA A 27 47.90 -8.03 -1.30
C ALA A 27 47.38 -7.06 -0.21
N LYS A 28 47.61 -5.75 -0.36
CA LYS A 28 47.05 -4.72 0.53
C LYS A 28 45.52 -4.75 0.55
N PHE A 29 44.88 -4.95 -0.61
CA PHE A 29 43.43 -5.09 -0.73
C PHE A 29 42.86 -6.42 -0.22
N ARG A 30 43.71 -7.41 0.08
CA ARG A 30 43.33 -8.76 0.52
C ARG A 30 43.64 -9.01 2.00
N THR A 31 43.64 -7.95 2.80
CA THR A 31 43.79 -8.06 4.25
C THR A 31 42.40 -8.21 4.85
N VAL A 32 42.14 -9.30 5.57
CA VAL A 32 40.87 -9.56 6.29
C VAL A 32 40.41 -8.33 7.08
N ARG A 33 41.36 -7.58 7.64
CA ARG A 33 41.15 -6.28 8.28
C ARG A 33 40.34 -5.27 7.43
N ASN A 34 40.61 -5.17 6.14
CA ASN A 34 39.84 -4.28 5.25
C ASN A 34 38.44 -4.82 5.00
N MET A 35 38.27 -6.15 4.90
CA MET A 35 36.94 -6.75 4.79
C MET A 35 36.11 -6.51 6.05
N VAL A 36 36.72 -6.60 7.23
CA VAL A 36 36.09 -6.30 8.52
C VAL A 36 35.71 -4.82 8.61
N TRP A 37 36.59 -3.89 8.18
CA TRP A 37 36.28 -2.47 8.13
C TRP A 37 35.16 -2.14 7.15
N SER A 38 35.14 -2.76 5.96
CA SER A 38 34.05 -2.61 5.00
C SER A 38 32.73 -3.16 5.55
N LEU A 39 32.77 -4.28 6.27
CA LEU A 39 31.59 -4.85 6.92
C LEU A 39 31.06 -3.94 8.02
N LEU A 40 31.93 -3.39 8.86
CA LEU A 40 31.56 -2.43 9.90
C LEU A 40 30.99 -1.14 9.30
N ALA A 41 31.60 -0.60 8.25
CA ALA A 41 31.09 0.56 7.55
C ALA A 41 29.69 0.30 6.96
N CYS A 42 29.48 -0.88 6.37
CA CYS A 42 28.17 -1.30 5.88
C CYS A 42 27.14 -1.40 7.02
N LEU A 43 27.47 -2.04 8.14
CA LEU A 43 26.60 -2.15 9.30
C LEU A 43 26.29 -0.78 9.93
N ALA A 44 27.23 0.16 9.93
CA ALA A 44 27.01 1.51 10.41
C ALA A 44 26.01 2.27 9.52
N VAL A 45 26.11 2.12 8.19
CA VAL A 45 25.16 2.71 7.25
C VAL A 45 23.78 2.06 7.41
N VAL A 46 23.70 0.74 7.50
CA VAL A 46 22.44 0.02 7.75
C VAL A 46 21.83 0.41 9.08
N GLY A 47 22.63 0.52 10.14
CA GLY A 47 22.18 0.96 11.47
C GLY A 47 21.71 2.40 11.48
N PHE A 48 22.38 3.30 10.74
CA PHE A 48 21.94 4.68 10.57
C PHE A 48 20.62 4.76 9.80
N ILE A 49 20.50 4.02 8.69
CA ILE A 49 19.23 3.91 7.95
C ILE A 49 18.15 3.35 8.87
N ALA A 50 18.42 2.25 9.58
CA ALA A 50 17.48 1.64 10.50
C ALA A 50 17.06 2.60 11.61
N ALA A 51 17.97 3.40 12.18
CA ALA A 51 17.65 4.41 13.19
C ALA A 51 16.80 5.57 12.62
N VAL A 52 17.09 6.01 11.39
CA VAL A 52 16.31 7.07 10.70
C VAL A 52 14.94 6.55 10.25
N THR A 53 14.86 5.28 9.84
CA THR A 53 13.60 4.64 9.43
C THR A 53 12.82 4.05 10.60
N TRP A 54 13.41 3.97 11.80
CA TRP A 54 12.72 3.59 13.03
C TRP A 54 11.73 4.68 13.41
N ARG A 55 10.60 4.68 12.72
CA ARG A 55 9.40 5.40 13.14
C ARG A 55 8.71 4.51 14.17
N PRO A 56 8.69 4.86 15.46
CA PRO A 56 7.73 4.26 16.37
C PRO A 56 6.34 4.54 15.78
N HIS A 57 5.74 3.53 15.17
CA HIS A 57 4.35 3.59 14.77
C HIS A 57 3.54 3.52 16.06
N GLU A 58 3.37 4.66 16.73
CA GLU A 58 2.14 4.83 17.50
C GLU A 58 1.02 4.75 16.48
N GLU A 59 0.26 3.66 16.54
CA GLU A 59 -0.96 3.41 15.79
C GLU A 59 -2.06 4.39 16.26
N LYS A 60 -1.78 5.70 16.20
CA LYS A 60 -2.80 6.71 16.34
C LYS A 60 -3.58 6.70 15.05
N ILE A 61 -4.75 6.07 15.12
CA ILE A 61 -5.80 6.18 14.11
C ILE A 61 -6.08 7.68 13.95
N THR A 62 -5.54 8.29 12.90
CA THR A 62 -5.78 9.71 12.62
C THR A 62 -7.21 9.84 12.11
N ALA A 63 -8.08 10.41 12.93
CA ALA A 63 -9.43 10.73 12.52
C ALA A 63 -9.38 11.78 11.39
N VAL A 64 -9.96 11.45 10.23
CA VAL A 64 -10.09 12.35 9.09
C VAL A 64 -11.50 12.96 9.10
N ASP A 65 -11.58 14.29 9.05
CA ASP A 65 -12.85 14.97 8.78
C ASP A 65 -13.21 14.82 7.30
N TYR A 66 -14.24 14.05 7.02
CA TYR A 66 -14.72 13.75 5.68
C TYR A 66 -15.92 14.61 5.26
N SER A 67 -16.42 15.49 6.14
CA SER A 67 -17.64 16.29 5.89
C SER A 67 -17.50 17.20 4.66
N ASN A 68 -16.36 17.88 4.52
CA ASN A 68 -16.05 18.72 3.36
C ASN A 68 -15.98 17.89 2.06
N HIS A 69 -15.35 16.72 2.11
CA HIS A 69 -15.24 15.82 0.96
C HIS A 69 -16.61 15.32 0.50
N VAL A 70 -17.51 15.00 1.44
CA VAL A 70 -18.90 14.63 1.14
C VAL A 70 -19.68 15.79 0.56
N ALA A 71 -19.53 17.00 1.12
CA ALA A 71 -20.21 18.19 0.62
C ALA A 71 -19.77 18.54 -0.81
N GLU A 72 -18.49 18.45 -1.12
CA GLU A 72 -17.97 18.63 -2.48
C GLU A 72 -18.40 17.51 -3.42
N GLY A 73 -18.30 16.26 -2.95
CA GLY A 73 -18.69 15.10 -3.74
C GLY A 73 -20.17 15.08 -4.09
N ARG A 74 -21.07 15.46 -3.17
CA ARG A 74 -22.51 15.58 -3.44
C ARG A 74 -22.84 16.66 -4.47
N LYS A 75 -21.99 17.69 -4.67
CA LYS A 75 -22.16 18.68 -5.75
C LYS A 75 -21.86 18.08 -7.12
N LEU A 76 -20.93 17.14 -7.20
CA LEU A 76 -20.52 16.46 -8.44
C LEU A 76 -21.36 15.21 -8.72
N ALA A 77 -21.74 14.50 -7.67
CA ALA A 77 -22.40 13.21 -7.71
C ALA A 77 -23.49 13.16 -6.63
N THR A 78 -24.74 13.43 -7.03
CA THR A 78 -25.90 13.45 -6.12
C THR A 78 -26.19 12.08 -5.48
N TRP A 79 -25.64 11.00 -6.04
CA TRP A 79 -25.74 9.64 -5.53
C TRP A 79 -24.74 9.31 -4.40
N LEU A 80 -23.78 10.19 -4.12
CA LEU A 80 -22.75 9.96 -3.11
C LEU A 80 -23.40 9.89 -1.72
N LYS A 81 -23.15 8.77 -1.05
CA LYS A 81 -23.61 8.51 0.30
C LYS A 81 -22.45 8.46 1.26
N ALA A 82 -22.72 8.86 2.50
CA ALA A 82 -21.77 8.76 3.59
C ALA A 82 -22.54 8.42 4.87
N PRO A 83 -21.87 7.83 5.88
CA PRO A 83 -22.50 7.54 7.16
C PRO A 83 -22.89 8.84 7.88
N GLU A 84 -24.18 8.95 8.23
CA GLU A 84 -24.75 10.09 8.92
C GLU A 84 -25.90 9.64 9.86
N PRO A 85 -25.65 9.55 11.19
CA PRO A 85 -24.37 9.75 11.89
C PRO A 85 -23.40 8.57 11.71
N MET A 86 -22.11 8.79 11.94
CA MET A 86 -21.12 7.72 12.08
C MET A 86 -21.50 6.78 13.24
N PRO A 87 -21.44 5.45 13.08
CA PRO A 87 -21.65 4.52 14.19
C PRO A 87 -20.74 4.84 15.39
N ALA A 88 -21.26 4.59 16.61
CA ALA A 88 -20.54 4.92 17.83
C ALA A 88 -19.21 4.15 17.94
N GLY A 89 -18.14 4.86 18.29
CA GLY A 89 -16.80 4.27 18.44
C GLY A 89 -16.06 4.02 17.11
N TRP A 90 -16.67 4.34 15.97
CA TRP A 90 -16.05 4.18 14.66
C TRP A 90 -15.33 5.46 14.23
N THR A 91 -14.21 5.30 13.53
CA THR A 91 -13.35 6.42 13.14
C THR A 91 -13.03 6.34 11.65
N ALA A 92 -13.38 7.39 10.89
CA ALA A 92 -12.94 7.52 9.51
C ALA A 92 -11.43 7.76 9.46
N THR A 93 -10.72 6.95 8.67
CA THR A 93 -9.26 7.00 8.52
C THR A 93 -8.81 7.54 7.17
N SER A 94 -9.68 7.44 6.16
CA SER A 94 -9.39 7.91 4.81
C SER A 94 -10.69 8.33 4.12
N ALA A 95 -10.64 9.44 3.39
CA ALA A 95 -11.72 9.87 2.52
C ALA A 95 -11.09 10.35 1.20
N GLN A 96 -11.54 9.81 0.07
CA GLN A 96 -11.01 10.16 -1.24
C GLN A 96 -12.15 10.24 -2.25
N LEU A 97 -12.25 11.40 -2.91
CA LEU A 97 -13.10 11.61 -4.06
C LEU A 97 -12.22 11.75 -5.30
N ARG A 98 -12.45 10.93 -6.32
CA ARG A 98 -11.80 11.05 -7.62
C ARG A 98 -12.85 11.30 -8.69
N ALA A 99 -12.75 12.44 -9.36
CA ALA A 99 -13.64 12.83 -10.46
C ALA A 99 -12.80 13.31 -11.66
N PRO A 100 -12.17 12.38 -12.41
CA PRO A 100 -11.36 12.75 -13.57
C PRO A 100 -12.27 13.18 -14.74
N GLU A 101 -11.75 14.04 -15.61
CA GLU A 101 -12.45 14.43 -16.83
C GLU A 101 -12.70 13.20 -17.73
N ASN A 102 -13.93 13.03 -18.20
CA ASN A 102 -14.36 11.91 -19.04
C ASN A 102 -14.17 10.50 -18.42
N SER A 103 -14.11 10.39 -17.10
CA SER A 103 -14.02 9.10 -16.39
C SER A 103 -15.07 8.98 -15.29
N PRO A 104 -15.45 7.76 -14.88
CA PRO A 104 -16.36 7.55 -13.77
C PRO A 104 -15.86 8.20 -12.47
N ILE A 105 -16.79 8.74 -11.70
CA ILE A 105 -16.50 9.28 -10.37
C ILE A 105 -16.37 8.11 -9.40
N THR A 106 -15.37 8.15 -8.54
CA THR A 106 -15.18 7.17 -7.45
C THR A 106 -15.12 7.88 -6.12
N TRP A 107 -15.83 7.35 -5.14
CA TRP A 107 -15.83 7.78 -3.76
C TRP A 107 -15.39 6.63 -2.88
N HIS A 108 -14.41 6.91 -2.02
CA HIS A 108 -13.84 5.97 -1.07
C HIS A 108 -13.88 6.58 0.33
N LEU A 109 -14.36 5.81 1.30
CA LEU A 109 -14.30 6.15 2.71
C LEU A 109 -13.85 4.92 3.52
N GLY A 110 -12.66 4.99 4.09
CA GLY A 110 -12.13 3.96 4.98
C GLY A 110 -12.43 4.28 6.43
N ILE A 111 -12.88 3.28 7.18
CA ILE A 111 -13.35 3.41 8.57
C ILE A 111 -12.78 2.26 9.39
N ILE A 112 -12.35 2.57 10.61
CA ILE A 112 -11.98 1.57 11.61
C ILE A 112 -13.09 1.52 12.66
N THR A 113 -13.58 0.31 12.94
CA THR A 113 -14.59 0.04 13.97
C THR A 113 -14.01 0.11 15.38
N ASP A 114 -14.88 0.13 16.38
CA ASP A 114 -14.52 0.00 17.80
C ASP A 114 -13.68 -1.26 18.10
N GLY A 115 -13.98 -2.37 17.42
CA GLY A 115 -13.22 -3.62 17.45
C GLY A 115 -11.90 -3.61 16.68
N LYS A 116 -11.42 -2.44 16.23
CA LYS A 116 -10.20 -2.27 15.41
C LYS A 116 -10.23 -3.08 14.11
N ARG A 117 -11.40 -3.23 13.51
CA ARG A 117 -11.58 -3.87 12.20
C ARG A 117 -11.85 -2.82 11.14
N TYR A 118 -11.50 -3.14 9.91
CA TYR A 118 -11.66 -2.25 8.78
C TYR A 118 -13.02 -2.44 8.11
N VAL A 119 -13.64 -1.32 7.75
CA VAL A 119 -14.80 -1.21 6.87
C VAL A 119 -14.56 -0.08 5.88
N GLY A 120 -14.63 -0.38 4.59
CA GLY A 120 -14.60 0.58 3.50
C GLY A 120 -15.97 0.75 2.87
N LEU A 121 -16.28 1.98 2.48
CA LEU A 121 -17.39 2.33 1.62
C LEU A 121 -16.81 2.79 0.27
N GLU A 122 -17.11 2.03 -0.78
CA GLU A 122 -16.75 2.36 -2.16
C GLU A 122 -18.01 2.65 -2.96
N GLN A 123 -18.02 3.75 -3.72
CA GLN A 123 -19.13 4.09 -4.61
C GLN A 123 -18.63 4.60 -5.95
N SER A 124 -19.29 4.18 -7.03
CA SER A 124 -18.98 4.67 -8.37
C SER A 124 -20.16 4.53 -9.32
N ASP A 125 -20.21 5.43 -10.32
CA ASP A 125 -21.07 5.34 -11.50
C ASP A 125 -20.44 4.52 -12.66
N MET A 126 -19.31 3.86 -12.38
CA MET A 126 -18.71 2.89 -13.29
C MET A 126 -19.63 1.66 -13.50
N ALA A 127 -19.48 0.99 -14.65
CA ALA A 127 -20.15 -0.27 -14.92
C ALA A 127 -19.93 -1.28 -13.77
N ALA A 128 -21.04 -1.73 -13.15
CA ALA A 128 -21.02 -2.49 -11.90
C ALA A 128 -20.08 -3.71 -11.92
N ARG A 129 -20.08 -4.48 -13.02
CA ARG A 129 -19.19 -5.65 -13.15
C ARG A 129 -17.71 -5.29 -13.12
N LYS A 130 -17.34 -4.17 -13.75
CA LYS A 130 -15.95 -3.68 -13.75
C LYS A 130 -15.58 -3.18 -12.35
N PHE A 131 -16.42 -2.35 -11.76
CA PHE A 131 -16.18 -1.79 -10.43
C PHE A 131 -16.04 -2.89 -9.36
N LEU A 132 -16.92 -3.90 -9.39
CA LEU A 132 -16.81 -5.04 -8.48
C LEU A 132 -15.52 -5.82 -8.67
N SER A 133 -15.08 -6.03 -9.92
CA SER A 133 -13.82 -6.72 -10.20
C SER A 133 -12.61 -5.91 -9.70
N ASP A 134 -12.64 -4.59 -9.86
CA ASP A 134 -11.55 -3.70 -9.46
C ASP A 134 -11.43 -3.59 -7.93
N GLU A 135 -12.55 -3.45 -7.22
CA GLU A 135 -12.56 -3.24 -5.77
C GLU A 135 -12.52 -4.55 -4.95
N LEU A 136 -13.18 -5.60 -5.44
CA LEU A 136 -13.32 -6.85 -4.69
C LEU A 136 -12.41 -7.97 -5.18
N GLY A 137 -12.01 -7.95 -6.46
CA GLY A 137 -11.34 -9.08 -7.09
C GLY A 137 -12.27 -10.29 -7.23
N LYS A 138 -11.78 -11.49 -6.91
CA LYS A 138 -12.60 -12.71 -6.96
C LYS A 138 -13.49 -12.83 -5.73
N THR A 139 -14.77 -13.04 -5.98
CA THR A 139 -15.80 -13.18 -4.94
C THR A 139 -16.71 -14.37 -5.23
N THR A 140 -17.29 -14.90 -4.16
CA THR A 140 -18.40 -15.86 -4.21
C THR A 140 -19.64 -15.23 -3.59
N ASP A 141 -20.82 -15.56 -4.13
CA ASP A 141 -22.08 -15.11 -3.55
C ASP A 141 -22.34 -15.80 -2.21
N ASP A 142 -22.77 -15.04 -1.21
CA ASP A 142 -23.01 -15.50 0.16
C ASP A 142 -24.39 -15.03 0.68
N GLY A 143 -25.38 -15.08 -0.21
CA GLY A 143 -26.76 -14.69 0.09
C GLY A 143 -27.02 -13.18 0.00
N THR A 144 -27.94 -12.69 0.82
CA THR A 144 -28.41 -11.29 0.78
C THR A 144 -28.68 -10.73 2.17
N SER A 145 -28.59 -9.41 2.30
CA SER A 145 -29.04 -8.65 3.47
C SER A 145 -30.13 -7.67 3.06
N THR A 146 -31.20 -7.55 3.85
CA THR A 146 -32.16 -6.45 3.69
C THR A 146 -31.84 -5.36 4.70
N ILE A 147 -31.46 -4.18 4.22
CA ILE A 147 -31.06 -3.03 5.03
C ILE A 147 -31.91 -1.84 4.61
N ASN A 148 -32.63 -1.22 5.55
CA ASN A 148 -33.55 -0.11 5.29
C ASN A 148 -34.55 -0.39 4.15
N GLY A 149 -35.02 -1.64 4.03
CA GLY A 149 -35.95 -2.07 2.97
C GLY A 149 -35.29 -2.30 1.60
N VAL A 150 -33.97 -2.15 1.49
CA VAL A 150 -33.20 -2.38 0.26
C VAL A 150 -32.43 -3.68 0.38
N THR A 151 -32.45 -4.51 -0.68
CA THR A 151 -31.71 -5.77 -0.72
C THR A 151 -30.30 -5.57 -1.24
N TRP A 152 -29.33 -5.94 -0.41
CA TRP A 152 -27.90 -5.97 -0.70
C TRP A 152 -27.46 -7.40 -0.97
N GLN A 153 -26.57 -7.57 -1.94
CA GLN A 153 -25.93 -8.86 -2.22
C GLN A 153 -24.75 -9.04 -1.28
N ARG A 154 -24.72 -10.16 -0.56
CA ARG A 154 -23.57 -10.55 0.27
C ARG A 154 -22.57 -11.28 -0.61
N LYS A 155 -21.30 -10.94 -0.45
CA LYS A 155 -20.18 -11.57 -1.14
C LYS A 155 -19.09 -11.91 -0.15
N ALA A 156 -18.49 -13.08 -0.29
CA ALA A 156 -17.28 -13.46 0.39
C ALA A 156 -16.10 -13.32 -0.58
N LEU A 157 -14.97 -12.78 -0.10
CA LEU A 157 -13.79 -12.58 -0.93
C LEU A 157 -12.90 -13.82 -0.84
N THR A 158 -12.58 -14.43 -1.98
CA THR A 158 -11.87 -15.72 -1.99
C THR A 158 -10.36 -15.59 -1.89
N GLU A 159 -9.81 -14.43 -2.27
CA GLU A 159 -8.37 -14.14 -2.23
C GLU A 159 -7.95 -13.33 -0.98
N ARG A 160 -8.93 -12.81 -0.22
CA ARG A 160 -8.73 -12.05 1.02
C ARG A 160 -9.47 -12.74 2.15
N GLU A 161 -8.74 -13.44 3.00
CA GLU A 161 -9.33 -14.22 4.08
C GLU A 161 -10.14 -13.36 5.04
N ASN A 162 -11.32 -13.85 5.44
CA ASN A 162 -12.24 -13.21 6.39
C ASN A 162 -12.76 -11.83 5.97
N GLU A 163 -12.63 -11.46 4.69
CA GLU A 163 -13.26 -10.27 4.13
C GLU A 163 -14.59 -10.59 3.48
N HIS A 164 -15.56 -9.73 3.77
CA HIS A 164 -16.90 -9.80 3.23
C HIS A 164 -17.26 -8.46 2.58
N ALA A 165 -18.20 -8.49 1.65
CA ALA A 165 -18.74 -7.30 1.02
C ALA A 165 -20.27 -7.36 0.95
N LEU A 166 -20.89 -6.19 1.09
CA LEU A 166 -22.27 -5.91 0.73
C LEU A 166 -22.27 -5.08 -0.54
N VAL A 167 -23.03 -5.50 -1.53
CA VAL A 167 -23.10 -4.83 -2.83
C VAL A 167 -24.52 -4.42 -3.12
N LEU A 168 -24.69 -3.14 -3.46
CA LEU A 168 -25.92 -2.58 -3.98
C LEU A 168 -25.63 -1.91 -5.32
N ALA A 169 -26.13 -2.51 -6.39
CA ALA A 169 -26.10 -1.93 -7.72
C ALA A 169 -27.51 -1.46 -8.10
N GLY A 170 -27.67 -0.17 -8.45
CA GLY A 170 -28.95 0.39 -8.83
C GLY A 170 -28.85 1.85 -9.26
N ALA A 171 -29.81 2.31 -10.08
CA ALA A 171 -29.87 3.71 -10.55
C ALA A 171 -28.58 4.25 -11.18
N GLY A 172 -27.78 3.39 -11.82
CA GLY A 172 -26.52 3.76 -12.46
C GLY A 172 -25.32 3.90 -11.51
N VAL A 173 -25.49 3.65 -10.22
CA VAL A 173 -24.41 3.66 -9.22
C VAL A 173 -24.25 2.26 -8.60
N THR A 174 -23.02 1.91 -8.28
CA THR A 174 -22.69 0.74 -7.47
C THR A 174 -22.12 1.21 -6.15
N THR A 175 -22.72 0.75 -5.05
CA THR A 175 -22.22 0.96 -3.69
C THR A 175 -21.75 -0.38 -3.13
N ILE A 176 -20.55 -0.39 -2.57
CA ILE A 176 -19.90 -1.54 -1.98
C ILE A 176 -19.53 -1.16 -0.56
N VAL A 177 -19.93 -1.97 0.41
CA VAL A 177 -19.42 -1.90 1.78
C VAL A 177 -18.59 -3.15 2.01
N VAL A 178 -17.28 -3.01 2.17
CA VAL A 178 -16.33 -4.13 2.21
C VAL A 178 -15.46 -4.06 3.44
N GLY A 179 -15.08 -5.20 4.01
CA GLY A 179 -14.07 -5.19 5.06
C GLY A 179 -13.99 -6.50 5.82
N ASN A 180 -13.12 -6.49 6.83
CA ASN A 180 -12.83 -7.65 7.65
C ASN A 180 -13.61 -7.64 8.98
N ALA A 181 -14.53 -6.68 9.18
CA ALA A 181 -15.36 -6.57 10.38
C ALA A 181 -16.54 -7.57 10.42
N GLY A 182 -16.79 -8.30 9.33
CA GLY A 182 -17.90 -9.25 9.19
C GLY A 182 -19.24 -8.57 8.87
N TYR A 183 -20.22 -9.34 8.38
CA TYR A 183 -21.50 -8.80 7.92
C TYR A 183 -22.23 -7.88 8.92
N PRO A 184 -22.33 -8.18 10.22
CA PRO A 184 -23.05 -7.31 11.15
C PRO A 184 -22.52 -5.88 11.17
N ALA A 185 -21.19 -5.71 11.09
CA ALA A 185 -20.58 -4.39 11.02
C ALA A 185 -20.84 -3.72 9.66
N LEU A 186 -20.68 -4.44 8.55
CA LEU A 186 -20.96 -3.90 7.21
C LEU A 186 -22.42 -3.44 7.09
N GLU A 187 -23.36 -4.22 7.64
CA GLU A 187 -24.78 -3.90 7.70
C GLU A 187 -25.05 -2.66 8.57
N THR A 188 -24.39 -2.59 9.73
CA THR A 188 -24.46 -1.41 10.61
C THR A 188 -24.06 -0.16 9.85
N LEU A 189 -22.93 -0.17 9.13
CA LEU A 189 -22.53 0.98 8.32
C LEU A 189 -23.58 1.29 7.24
N ALA A 190 -24.04 0.26 6.51
CA ALA A 190 -25.02 0.42 5.45
C ALA A 190 -26.35 1.04 5.93
N THR A 191 -26.76 0.80 7.19
CA THR A 191 -27.96 1.43 7.77
C THR A 191 -27.84 2.94 7.94
N THR A 192 -26.61 3.45 8.11
CA THR A 192 -26.34 4.88 8.36
C THR A 192 -26.14 5.71 7.10
N LEU A 193 -26.09 5.07 5.93
CA LEU A 193 -25.80 5.76 4.68
C LEU A 193 -26.96 6.67 4.26
N ARG A 194 -26.65 7.95 4.06
CA ARG A 194 -27.58 8.98 3.57
C ARG A 194 -27.12 9.56 2.25
#